data_AF-A0AAJ5VFF4-F1
#
_entry.id   AF-A0AAJ5VFF4-F1
#
_cell.length_a   1.000
_cell.length_b   1.000
_cell.length_c   1.000
_cell.angle_alpha   90.00
_cell.angle_beta   90.00
_cell.angle_gamma   90.00
#
_symmetry.space_group_name_H-M   'P 1'
#
loop_
_entity.id
_entity.type
_entity.pdbx_description
1 polymer ?
#
loop_
_entity_poly.entity_id
_entity_poly.type
_entity_poly.pdbx_seq_one_letter_code
_entity_poly.pdbx_strand_id
1 'polypeptide(L)'
;MTVLHPSGSGASRRTFVAAAGASGLAALLAACGGSSSGSSGKGSSGGHGTALGSTADIPEGGGKIFTDEKVVVTQPSKGEFKAFTSVCTHAGCQVAGVSGGTINCACHGSKFSIEDGSVKHAPATSPLEELKLDVTGGKIKLA
;
A
#
# COMPACT_ATOMS: atom_id res chain seq x y z
N MET A 1 -3.16 42.49 36.27
CA MET A 1 -3.11 41.53 37.39
C MET A 1 -2.52 40.24 36.87
N THR A 2 -1.32 39.91 37.31
CA THR A 2 -0.65 38.63 37.09
C THR A 2 -1.19 37.63 38.11
N VAL A 3 -1.65 36.48 37.66
CA VAL A 3 -1.63 35.24 38.45
C VAL A 3 -1.19 34.10 37.53
N LEU A 4 0.12 33.85 37.54
CA LEU A 4 0.71 32.53 37.31
C LEU A 4 0.36 31.66 38.52
N HIS A 5 0.17 30.34 38.33
CA HIS A 5 0.38 29.26 39.31
C HIS A 5 0.10 27.87 38.68
N PRO A 6 0.63 26.76 39.26
CA PRO A 6 1.55 25.87 38.55
C PRO A 6 1.19 24.36 38.52
N SER A 7 1.97 23.62 37.72
CA SER A 7 2.60 22.29 37.89
C SER A 7 1.97 21.17 38.75
N GLY A 8 1.96 19.95 38.18
CA GLY A 8 1.93 18.66 38.88
C GLY A 8 1.75 17.49 37.89
N SER A 9 2.82 16.88 37.38
CA SER A 9 3.50 15.69 37.94
C SER A 9 2.62 14.44 38.04
N GLY A 10 2.67 13.60 37.00
CA GLY A 10 2.26 12.19 37.04
C GLY A 10 3.35 11.33 36.41
N ALA A 11 4.18 10.70 37.24
CA ALA A 11 5.31 9.89 36.83
C ALA A 11 4.91 8.52 36.24
N SER A 12 5.53 8.21 35.10
CA SER A 12 5.97 6.90 34.57
C SER A 12 5.85 5.70 35.52
N ARG A 13 5.33 4.55 35.04
CA ARG A 13 5.82 3.18 35.37
C ARG A 13 5.38 2.13 34.33
N ARG A 14 6.30 1.64 33.49
CA ARG A 14 6.58 0.21 33.24
C ARG A 14 7.52 0.05 32.05
N THR A 15 8.73 0.55 32.27
CA THR A 15 9.97 0.00 31.72
C THR A 15 10.08 -1.46 32.16
N PHE A 16 10.10 -2.40 31.22
CA PHE A 16 10.60 -3.75 31.46
C PHE A 16 12.01 -3.83 30.88
N VAL A 17 13.00 -3.98 31.76
CA VAL A 17 14.36 -4.40 31.45
C VAL A 17 14.69 -5.57 32.37
N ALA A 18 15.06 -6.71 31.78
CA ALA A 18 15.85 -7.82 32.33
C ALA A 18 15.96 -8.84 31.17
N ALA A 19 17.07 -9.51 30.85
CA ALA A 19 18.36 -9.75 31.46
C ALA A 19 19.33 -10.19 30.32
N ALA A 20 20.60 -9.75 30.26
CA ALA A 20 21.82 -10.35 30.84
C ALA A 20 22.53 -11.45 30.00
N GLY A 21 23.84 -11.24 29.81
CA GLY A 21 24.87 -12.25 29.47
C GLY A 21 25.18 -12.39 27.97
N ALA A 22 26.42 -12.59 27.48
CA ALA A 22 27.76 -12.61 28.04
C ALA A 22 28.73 -12.52 26.84
N SER A 23 29.90 -11.91 27.03
CA SER A 23 31.02 -11.85 26.08
C SER A 23 31.66 -13.22 25.81
N GLY A 24 31.96 -13.53 24.55
CA GLY A 24 32.75 -14.70 24.14
C GLY A 24 33.51 -14.48 22.83
N LEU A 25 34.84 -14.52 22.91
CA LEU A 25 35.79 -14.45 21.81
C LEU A 25 36.04 -15.84 21.19
N ALA A 26 36.34 -15.82 19.89
CA ALA A 26 37.10 -16.82 19.10
C ALA A 26 36.42 -18.14 18.68
N ALA A 27 36.37 -18.40 17.36
CA ALA A 27 37.25 -19.35 16.68
C ALA A 27 36.87 -19.51 15.19
N LEU A 28 37.89 -19.45 14.33
CA LEU A 28 37.85 -19.73 12.90
C LEU A 28 37.78 -21.25 12.68
N LEU A 29 36.78 -21.75 11.95
CA LEU A 29 36.89 -23.03 11.24
C LEU A 29 36.25 -22.91 9.84
N ALA A 30 37.12 -23.01 8.83
CA ALA A 30 36.76 -23.30 7.46
C ALA A 30 36.18 -24.71 7.38
N ALA A 31 34.97 -24.83 6.82
CA ALA A 31 34.43 -26.11 6.36
C ALA A 31 34.18 -25.99 4.85
N CYS A 32 34.98 -26.74 4.09
CA CYS A 32 34.74 -27.01 2.68
C CYS A 32 33.92 -28.31 2.53
N GLY A 33 33.11 -28.37 1.47
CA GLY A 33 32.47 -29.58 0.93
C GLY A 33 31.02 -29.81 1.39
N GLY A 34 30.00 -29.86 0.53
CA GLY A 34 29.96 -29.78 -0.92
C GLY A 34 28.53 -29.84 -1.46
N SER A 35 28.31 -29.04 -2.52
CA SER A 35 27.46 -29.27 -3.72
C SER A 35 25.98 -29.65 -3.59
N SER A 36 25.09 -28.68 -3.84
CA SER A 36 24.32 -28.68 -5.10
C SER A 36 23.81 -27.29 -5.47
N SER A 37 24.32 -26.83 -6.62
CA SER A 37 23.79 -25.85 -7.58
C SER A 37 22.61 -24.97 -7.19
N GLY A 38 22.84 -23.66 -7.18
CA GLY A 38 21.81 -22.64 -7.09
C GLY A 38 22.35 -21.24 -7.29
N SER A 39 22.92 -21.02 -8.48
CA SER A 39 23.21 -19.75 -9.16
C SER A 39 23.25 -18.45 -8.34
N SER A 40 24.39 -17.77 -8.48
CA SER A 40 24.50 -16.33 -8.61
C SER A 40 23.21 -15.64 -9.04
N GLY A 41 22.79 -14.71 -8.19
CA GLY A 41 21.73 -13.74 -8.45
C GLY A 41 21.95 -12.49 -7.60
N LYS A 42 23.18 -11.97 -7.52
CA LYS A 42 23.33 -10.51 -7.38
C LYS A 42 22.92 -9.94 -8.73
N GLY A 43 21.72 -9.37 -8.80
CA GLY A 43 21.23 -8.75 -10.02
C GLY A 43 19.75 -9.02 -10.26
N SER A 44 18.90 -8.24 -9.63
CA SER A 44 18.22 -7.23 -10.41
C SER A 44 17.96 -6.06 -9.48
N SER A 45 18.36 -4.85 -9.87
CA SER A 45 17.63 -3.65 -9.47
C SER A 45 16.22 -3.80 -10.07
N GLY A 46 15.43 -4.69 -9.48
CA GLY A 46 14.04 -4.90 -9.84
C GLY A 46 13.34 -3.60 -9.54
N GLY A 47 12.73 -3.01 -10.57
CA GLY A 47 12.25 -1.64 -10.61
C GLY A 47 11.69 -1.17 -9.27
N HIS A 48 12.06 0.06 -8.90
CA HIS A 48 11.61 0.76 -7.70
C HIS A 48 10.11 1.13 -7.82
N GLY A 49 9.25 0.13 -8.03
CA GLY A 49 7.82 0.27 -8.02
C GLY A 49 7.29 0.31 -6.60
N THR A 50 6.42 1.27 -6.28
CA THR A 50 5.77 1.35 -4.97
C THR A 50 4.93 0.09 -4.74
N ALA A 51 5.20 -0.62 -3.65
CA ALA A 51 4.46 -1.82 -3.28
C ALA A 51 3.11 -1.43 -2.67
N LEU A 52 2.01 -1.95 -3.23
CA LEU A 52 0.66 -1.65 -2.75
C LEU A 52 0.14 -2.73 -1.80
N GLY A 53 0.39 -4.01 -2.07
CA GLY A 53 -0.08 -5.10 -1.20
C GLY A 53 -0.29 -6.42 -1.91
N SER A 54 -1.26 -7.22 -1.44
CA SER A 54 -1.60 -8.51 -2.04
C SER A 54 -2.86 -8.43 -2.89
N THR A 55 -2.91 -9.24 -3.95
CA THR A 55 -4.11 -9.46 -4.76
C THR A 55 -5.29 -10.01 -3.95
N ALA A 56 -5.02 -10.73 -2.86
CA ALA A 56 -6.05 -11.26 -1.97
C ALA A 56 -6.82 -10.16 -1.21
N ASP A 57 -6.25 -8.96 -1.10
CA ASP A 57 -6.89 -7.82 -0.44
C ASP A 57 -7.88 -7.08 -1.35
N ILE A 58 -7.93 -7.44 -2.65
CA ILE A 58 -8.76 -6.77 -3.64
C ILE A 58 -9.97 -7.67 -3.92
N PRO A 59 -11.20 -7.26 -3.56
CA PRO A 59 -12.39 -8.08 -3.75
C PRO A 59 -12.79 -8.15 -5.24
N GLU A 60 -13.26 -9.32 -5.69
CA GLU A 60 -13.86 -9.50 -7.02
C GLU A 60 -15.10 -8.60 -7.17
N GLY A 61 -15.24 -7.94 -8.31
CA GLY A 61 -16.29 -6.93 -8.57
C GLY A 61 -16.12 -5.62 -7.81
N GLY A 62 -14.97 -5.41 -7.14
CA GLY A 62 -14.73 -4.27 -6.26
C GLY A 62 -13.31 -3.73 -6.37
N GLY A 63 -12.80 -3.17 -5.27
CA GLY A 63 -11.46 -2.58 -5.22
C GLY A 63 -11.07 -2.09 -3.83
N LYS A 64 -9.79 -1.70 -3.70
CA LYS A 64 -9.19 -1.16 -2.49
C LYS A 64 -8.49 0.16 -2.81
N ILE A 65 -8.64 1.14 -1.92
CA ILE A 65 -8.01 2.45 -2.03
C ILE A 65 -6.74 2.46 -1.17
N PHE A 66 -5.63 2.82 -1.80
CA PHE A 66 -4.31 3.03 -1.22
C PHE A 66 -4.10 4.54 -1.10
N THR A 67 -4.46 5.08 0.05
CA THR A 67 -4.62 6.53 0.25
C THR A 67 -3.28 7.26 0.19
N ASP A 68 -2.23 6.68 0.74
CA ASP A 68 -0.90 7.29 0.78
C ASP A 68 -0.29 7.40 -0.62
N GLU A 69 -0.55 6.42 -1.48
CA GLU A 69 -0.08 6.34 -2.86
C GLU A 69 -1.00 7.05 -3.85
N LYS A 70 -2.18 7.49 -3.40
CA LYS A 70 -3.25 8.04 -4.24
C LYS A 70 -3.68 7.10 -5.37
N VAL A 71 -3.83 5.82 -5.04
CA VAL A 71 -4.22 4.77 -5.99
C VAL A 71 -5.48 4.06 -5.54
N VAL A 72 -6.31 3.65 -6.48
CA VAL A 72 -7.34 2.63 -6.28
C VAL A 72 -7.04 1.46 -7.20
N VAL A 73 -6.92 0.26 -6.61
CA VAL A 73 -6.81 -0.99 -7.38
C VAL A 73 -8.17 -1.66 -7.39
N THR A 74 -8.64 -2.01 -8.57
CA THR A 74 -9.92 -2.70 -8.76
C THR A 74 -9.69 -4.12 -9.27
N GLN A 75 -10.70 -4.97 -9.07
CA GLN A 75 -10.76 -6.30 -9.66
C GLN A 75 -12.14 -6.51 -10.31
N PRO A 76 -12.35 -6.09 -11.57
CA PRO A 76 -13.64 -6.21 -12.24
C PRO A 76 -14.13 -7.66 -12.36
N SER A 77 -13.21 -8.54 -12.71
CA SER A 77 -13.41 -9.99 -12.81
C SER A 77 -12.28 -10.72 -12.07
N LYS A 78 -12.49 -11.98 -11.71
CA LYS A 78 -11.53 -12.76 -10.90
C LYS A 78 -10.13 -12.78 -11.52
N GLY A 79 -9.15 -12.25 -10.79
CA GLY A 79 -7.75 -12.21 -11.22
C GLY A 79 -7.41 -11.12 -12.23
N GLU A 80 -8.38 -10.31 -12.65
CA GLU A 80 -8.15 -9.14 -13.50
C GLU A 80 -7.97 -7.92 -12.61
N PHE A 81 -6.76 -7.34 -12.57
CA PHE A 81 -6.48 -6.15 -11.75
C PHE A 81 -6.26 -4.92 -12.63
N LYS A 82 -6.87 -3.81 -12.23
CA LYS A 82 -6.62 -2.47 -12.80
C LYS A 82 -6.19 -1.53 -11.70
N ALA A 83 -5.44 -0.49 -12.04
CA ALA A 83 -5.18 0.61 -11.12
C ALA A 83 -5.53 1.93 -11.75
N PHE A 84 -6.08 2.82 -10.94
CA PHE A 84 -6.37 4.19 -11.33
C PHE A 84 -5.88 5.14 -10.24
N THR A 85 -5.69 6.41 -10.59
CA THR A 85 -5.59 7.45 -9.57
C THR A 85 -6.82 7.44 -8.67
N SER A 86 -6.64 7.60 -7.36
CA SER A 86 -7.74 7.80 -6.42
C SER A 86 -8.17 9.28 -6.33
N VAL A 87 -7.63 10.15 -7.19
CA VAL A 87 -7.95 11.57 -7.26
C VAL A 87 -9.08 11.78 -8.27
N CYS A 88 -10.23 12.23 -7.77
CA CYS A 88 -11.40 12.52 -8.58
C CYS A 88 -11.11 13.66 -9.58
N THR A 89 -11.35 13.41 -10.86
CA THR A 89 -11.15 14.38 -11.96
C THR A 89 -12.11 15.57 -11.96
N HIS A 90 -13.11 15.61 -11.08
CA HIS A 90 -13.97 16.78 -10.92
C HIS A 90 -13.25 17.94 -10.25
N ALA A 91 -12.82 17.74 -9.00
CA ALA A 91 -12.29 18.80 -8.14
C ALA A 91 -11.10 18.34 -7.28
N GLY A 92 -10.49 17.19 -7.61
CA GLY A 92 -9.27 16.72 -6.94
C GLY A 92 -9.46 16.01 -5.61
N CYS A 93 -10.70 15.71 -5.19
CA CYS A 93 -10.95 14.95 -3.97
C CYS A 93 -10.40 13.52 -4.06
N GLN A 94 -9.94 12.98 -2.93
CA GLN A 94 -9.77 11.54 -2.77
C GLN A 94 -11.12 10.83 -2.91
N VAL A 95 -11.20 9.77 -3.71
CA VAL A 95 -12.39 8.91 -3.79
C VAL A 95 -12.60 8.16 -2.47
N ALA A 96 -13.85 7.92 -2.10
CA ALA A 96 -14.24 7.47 -0.76
C ALA A 96 -14.45 5.95 -0.64
N GLY A 97 -14.71 5.24 -1.75
CA GLY A 97 -14.93 3.80 -1.71
C GLY A 97 -15.16 3.17 -3.07
N VAL A 98 -15.18 1.85 -3.10
CA VAL A 98 -15.51 1.06 -4.31
C VAL A 98 -16.69 0.15 -3.99
N SER A 99 -17.78 0.30 -4.74
CA SER A 99 -19.00 -0.49 -4.55
C SER A 99 -19.90 -0.44 -5.78
N GLY A 100 -20.64 -1.52 -6.05
CA GLY A 100 -21.62 -1.57 -7.15
C GLY A 100 -20.99 -1.35 -8.53
N GLY A 101 -19.80 -1.92 -8.75
CA GLY A 101 -19.09 -1.76 -10.03
C GLY A 101 -18.48 -0.37 -10.25
N THR A 102 -18.42 0.48 -9.22
CA THR A 102 -17.92 1.85 -9.35
C THR A 102 -16.97 2.29 -8.24
N ILE A 103 -16.02 3.16 -8.59
CA ILE A 103 -15.19 3.95 -7.70
C ILE A 103 -15.95 5.25 -7.40
N ASN A 104 -16.22 5.54 -6.13
CA ASN A 104 -17.20 6.54 -5.69
C ASN A 104 -16.53 7.72 -4.99
N CYS A 105 -16.76 8.93 -5.50
CA CYS A 105 -16.34 10.18 -4.84
C CYS A 105 -17.49 10.76 -4.01
N ALA A 106 -17.30 10.89 -2.70
CA ALA A 106 -18.33 11.41 -1.80
C ALA A 106 -18.45 12.95 -1.80
N CYS A 107 -17.47 13.68 -2.35
CA CYS A 107 -17.50 15.15 -2.33
C CYS A 107 -18.71 15.73 -3.08
N HIS A 108 -19.01 15.20 -4.26
CA HIS A 108 -20.08 15.70 -5.14
C HIS A 108 -20.84 14.57 -5.87
N GLY A 109 -20.52 13.31 -5.56
CA GLY A 109 -21.19 12.16 -6.13
C GLY A 109 -20.64 11.64 -7.45
N SER A 110 -19.50 12.12 -7.96
CA SER A 110 -18.89 11.54 -9.17
C SER A 110 -18.62 10.05 -8.99
N LYS A 111 -18.89 9.25 -10.02
CA LYS A 111 -18.63 7.81 -10.03
C LYS A 111 -17.84 7.42 -11.27
N PHE A 112 -16.95 6.46 -11.12
CA PHE A 112 -16.10 5.95 -12.20
C PHE A 112 -16.21 4.43 -12.28
N SER A 113 -16.10 3.85 -13.47
CA SER A 113 -16.12 2.41 -13.67
C SER A 113 -14.95 1.74 -12.97
N ILE A 114 -15.16 0.55 -12.41
CA ILE A 114 -14.03 -0.30 -11.97
C ILE A 114 -13.28 -0.93 -13.14
N GLU A 115 -13.91 -1.03 -14.31
CA GLU A 115 -13.36 -1.73 -15.50
C GLU A 115 -12.29 -0.89 -16.22
N ASP A 116 -12.53 0.41 -16.35
CA ASP A 116 -11.76 1.30 -17.23
C ASP A 116 -11.62 2.75 -16.70
N GLY A 117 -12.11 3.04 -15.49
CA GLY A 117 -12.07 4.39 -14.93
C GLY A 117 -12.99 5.41 -15.61
N SER A 118 -13.82 5.00 -16.58
CA SER A 118 -14.76 5.89 -17.29
C SER A 118 -15.79 6.50 -16.35
N VAL A 119 -16.22 7.73 -16.63
CA VAL A 119 -17.25 8.40 -15.83
C VAL A 119 -18.57 7.65 -15.98
N LYS A 120 -19.15 7.25 -14.83
CA LYS A 120 -20.49 6.65 -14.74
C LYS A 120 -21.51 7.60 -14.12
N HIS A 121 -21.06 8.63 -13.42
CA HIS A 121 -21.91 9.68 -12.86
C HIS A 121 -21.14 10.99 -12.75
N ALA A 122 -21.74 12.08 -13.25
CA ALA A 122 -21.22 13.45 -13.17
C ALA A 122 -21.17 13.93 -11.69
N PRO A 123 -20.49 15.04 -11.34
CA PRO A 123 -20.01 16.14 -12.18
C PRO A 123 -18.66 15.92 -12.90
N ALA A 124 -17.91 14.85 -12.62
CA ALA A 124 -16.69 14.58 -13.39
C ALA A 124 -17.03 14.38 -14.88
N THR A 125 -16.18 14.89 -15.77
CA THR A 125 -16.35 14.75 -17.24
C THR A 125 -15.21 14.00 -17.91
N SER A 126 -14.18 13.64 -17.15
CA SER A 126 -12.99 12.93 -17.63
C SER A 126 -12.80 11.64 -16.83
N PRO A 127 -12.32 10.54 -17.45
CA PRO A 127 -12.04 9.29 -16.76
C PRO A 127 -10.92 9.47 -15.72
N LEU A 128 -10.84 8.55 -14.76
CA LEU A 128 -9.64 8.44 -13.92
C LEU A 128 -8.45 8.00 -14.79
N GLU A 129 -7.27 8.54 -14.48
CA GLU A 129 -6.02 8.11 -15.10
C GLU A 129 -5.72 6.65 -14.70
N GLU A 130 -5.48 5.79 -15.68
CA GLU A 130 -5.03 4.40 -15.48
C GLU A 130 -3.54 4.37 -15.16
N LEU A 131 -3.17 3.60 -14.14
CA LEU A 131 -1.81 3.39 -13.68
C LEU A 131 -1.38 1.96 -14.00
N LYS A 132 -0.11 1.80 -14.38
CA LYS A 132 0.43 0.46 -14.69
C LYS A 132 0.72 -0.31 -13.41
N LEU A 133 0.33 -1.59 -13.42
CA LEU A 133 0.61 -2.54 -12.35
C LEU A 133 1.58 -3.62 -12.81
N ASP A 134 2.45 -4.03 -11.90
CA ASP A 134 3.15 -5.32 -11.92
C ASP A 134 2.50 -6.23 -10.88
N VAL A 135 1.90 -7.33 -11.35
CA VAL A 135 1.30 -8.37 -10.51
C VAL A 135 2.11 -9.65 -10.65
N THR A 136 2.95 -9.92 -9.66
CA THR A 136 3.84 -11.09 -9.64
C THR A 136 3.68 -11.85 -8.33
N GLY A 137 3.37 -13.15 -8.40
CA GLY A 137 3.25 -14.02 -7.22
C GLY A 137 2.22 -13.55 -6.18
N GLY A 138 1.11 -12.96 -6.63
CA GLY A 138 0.05 -12.44 -5.75
C GLY A 138 0.39 -11.13 -5.04
N LYS A 139 1.47 -10.46 -5.44
CA LYS A 139 1.86 -9.13 -4.96
C LYS A 139 1.59 -8.08 -6.03
N ILE A 140 1.14 -6.91 -5.60
CA ILE A 140 0.82 -5.77 -6.45
C ILE A 140 1.85 -4.66 -6.22
N LYS A 141 2.41 -4.14 -7.31
CA LYS A 141 3.27 -2.95 -7.33
C LYS A 141 2.86 -2.03 -8.46
N LEU A 142 3.09 -0.72 -8.28
CA LEU A 142 3.09 0.22 -9.40
C LEU A 142 4.33 -0.02 -10.27
N ALA A 143 4.18 0.00 -11.59
CA ALA A 143 5.26 -0.26 -12.55
C ALA A 143 6.04 1.02 -12.92
#